data_AF-A0A3C0G9S5-F1
#
_entry.id   AF-A0A3C0G9S5-F1
#
_cell.length_a   1.000
_cell.length_b   1.000
_cell.length_c   1.000
_cell.angle_alpha   90.00
_cell.angle_beta   90.00
_cell.angle_gamma   90.00
#
_symmetry.space_group_name_H-M   'P 1'
#
loop_
_entity.id
_entity.type
_entity.pdbx_description
1 polymer ?
#
loop_
_entity_poly.entity_id
_entity_poly.type
_entity_poly.pdbx_seq_one_letter_code
_entity_poly.pdbx_strand_id
1 'polypeptide(L)' 'MDVNVDIRKISIGSDYKSSAMHYLVGQKILNGLYSIHLIKQDQGTRSIKIWIEKENEVMLWKEFNSSMPVSIEYNINF' A
#
# COMPACT_ATOMS: atom_id res chain seq x y z
N MET A 1 14.98 18.48 -0.93
CA MET A 1 13.88 18.00 -1.77
C MET A 1 13.65 16.57 -1.35
N ASP A 2 12.59 16.31 -0.58
CA ASP A 2 12.18 14.93 -0.35
C ASP A 2 11.72 14.39 -1.70
N VAL A 3 12.47 13.44 -2.24
CA VAL A 3 11.97 12.61 -3.32
C VAL A 3 10.79 11.87 -2.70
N ASN A 4 9.58 12.33 -2.97
CA ASN A 4 8.38 11.71 -2.46
C ASN A 4 8.27 10.39 -3.22
N VAL A 5 8.82 9.32 -2.62
CA VAL A 5 8.89 8.03 -3.30
C VAL A 5 7.50 7.41 -3.23
N ASP A 6 6.76 7.53 -4.33
CA ASP A 6 5.40 7.00 -4.41
C ASP A 6 5.42 5.48 -4.48
N ILE A 7 4.89 4.81 -3.45
CA ILE A 7 4.74 3.35 -3.45
C ILE A 7 3.65 2.99 -4.46
N ARG A 8 4.03 2.23 -5.49
CA ARG A 8 3.11 1.70 -6.50
C ARG A 8 2.37 0.48 -5.95
N LYS A 9 3.10 -0.47 -5.38
CA LYS A 9 2.58 -1.76 -4.94
C LYS A 9 3.38 -2.31 -3.77
N ILE A 10 2.70 -3.09 -2.93
CA ILE A 10 3.34 -3.93 -1.91
C ILE A 10 2.86 -5.38 -2.01
N SER A 11 3.73 -6.28 -1.55
CA SER A 11 3.41 -7.70 -1.31
C SER A 11 3.76 -8.03 0.13
N ILE A 12 2.78 -8.45 0.93
CA ILE A 12 2.92 -8.77 2.36
C ILE A 12 2.80 -10.28 2.56
N GLY A 13 3.83 -10.94 3.10
CA GLY A 13 3.81 -12.38 3.36
C GLY A 13 5.18 -13.04 3.23
N SER A 14 5.26 -14.32 3.60
CA SER A 14 6.53 -15.06 3.74
C SER A 14 7.31 -15.27 2.44
N ASP A 15 6.65 -15.29 1.28
CA ASP A 15 7.30 -15.62 0.00
C ASP A 15 7.21 -14.54 -1.09
N TYR A 16 6.69 -13.34 -0.75
CA TYR A 16 6.48 -12.17 -1.63
C TYR A 16 5.81 -12.44 -3.01
N LYS A 17 5.39 -13.67 -3.27
CA LYS A 17 4.84 -14.21 -4.52
C LYS A 17 3.51 -14.89 -4.22
N SER A 18 3.49 -16.22 -4.20
CA SER A 18 2.24 -16.99 -4.30
C SER A 18 1.39 -16.95 -3.03
N SER A 19 2.00 -16.88 -1.85
CA SER A 19 1.28 -16.81 -0.57
C SER A 19 1.18 -15.39 0.01
N ALA A 20 1.65 -14.39 -0.74
CA ALA A 20 1.61 -13.00 -0.31
C ALA A 20 0.27 -12.31 -0.66
N MET A 21 -0.13 -11.37 0.22
CA MET A 21 -1.20 -10.44 -0.06
C MET A 21 -0.66 -9.27 -0.87
N HIS A 22 -1.23 -9.03 -2.06
CA HIS A 22 -0.80 -7.95 -2.95
C HIS A 22 -1.76 -6.78 -2.90
N TYR A 23 -1.19 -5.57 -2.83
CA TYR A 23 -1.94 -4.31 -2.83
C TYR A 23 -1.29 -3.34 -3.82
N LEU A 24 -2.04 -2.90 -4.81
CA LEU A 24 -1.60 -1.99 -5.87
C LEU A 24 -2.44 -0.71 -5.85
N VAL A 25 -1.79 0.46 -5.90
CA VAL A 25 -2.51 1.75 -6.03
C VAL A 25 -3.39 1.73 -7.28
N GLY A 26 -4.64 2.18 -7.13
CA GLY A 26 -5.69 2.14 -8.16
C GLY A 26 -6.47 0.82 -8.24
N GLN A 27 -6.03 -0.25 -7.56
CA GLN A 27 -6.74 -1.52 -7.55
C GLN A 27 -8.14 -1.36 -6.95
N LYS A 28 -9.15 -1.87 -7.67
CA LYS A 28 -10.53 -1.99 -7.18
C LYS A 28 -10.63 -3.13 -6.16
N ILE A 29 -11.22 -2.84 -5.02
CA ILE A 29 -11.38 -3.77 -3.89
C ILE A 29 -12.82 -3.73 -3.39
N LEU A 30 -13.17 -4.58 -2.42
CA LEU A 30 -14.50 -4.60 -1.77
C LEU A 30 -15.63 -4.60 -2.81
N ASN A 31 -15.59 -5.59 -3.71
CA ASN A 31 -16.54 -5.75 -4.83
C ASN A 31 -16.61 -4.54 -5.79
N GLY A 32 -15.50 -3.79 -5.91
CA GLY A 32 -15.40 -2.65 -6.82
C GLY A 32 -15.90 -1.33 -6.24
N LEU A 33 -16.37 -1.32 -4.98
CA LEU A 33 -16.91 -0.13 -4.33
C LEU A 33 -15.83 0.87 -3.90
N TYR A 34 -14.58 0.42 -3.75
CA TYR A 34 -13.46 1.24 -3.31
C TYR A 34 -12.24 1.01 -4.23
N SER A 35 -11.36 2.01 -4.32
CA SER A 35 -10.01 1.87 -4.88
C SER A 35 -8.95 2.04 -3.78
N ILE A 36 -7.81 1.37 -3.93
CA ILE A 36 -6.62 1.70 -3.14
C ILE A 36 -6.12 3.08 -3.60
N HIS A 37 -6.26 4.08 -2.74
CA HIS A 37 -5.90 5.47 -3.03
C HIS A 37 -4.40 5.71 -2.85
N LEU A 38 -3.85 5.25 -1.71
CA LEU A 38 -2.48 5.56 -1.31
C LEU A 38 -1.90 4.45 -0.45
N ILE A 39 -0.61 4.16 -0.67
CA ILE A 39 0.19 3.31 0.21
C ILE A 39 1.36 4.16 0.72
N LYS A 40 1.53 4.24 2.04
CA LYS A 40 2.63 5.01 2.65
C LYS A 40 3.27 4.26 3.81
N GLN A 41 4.58 4.48 3.96
CA GLN A 41 5.30 4.09 5.16
C GLN A 41 5.22 5.21 6.21
N ASP A 42 4.86 4.85 7.42
CA ASP A 42 4.95 5.72 8.59
C ASP A 42 6.39 5.72 9.11
N GLN A 43 7.04 6.88 9.18
CA GLN A 43 8.46 6.97 9.60
C GLN A 43 8.65 6.72 11.10
N GLY A 44 7.64 7.01 11.93
CA GLY A 44 7.73 6.85 13.37
C GLY A 44 7.58 5.39 13.79
N THR A 45 6.58 4.70 13.24
CA THR A 45 6.28 3.29 13.59
C THR A 45 6.91 2.29 12.61
N ARG A 46 7.42 2.75 11.47
CA ARG A 46 7.88 1.93 10.33
C ARG A 46 6.79 1.02 9.76
N SER A 47 5.52 1.28 10.09
CA SER A 47 4.39 0.54 9.54
C SER A 47 4.07 0.98 8.11
N ILE A 48 3.37 0.12 7.37
CA ILE A 48 2.83 0.44 6.05
C ILE A 48 1.32 0.58 6.17
N LYS A 49 0.81 1.75 5.80
CA LYS A 49 -0.61 2.10 5.82
C LYS A 49 -1.17 2.09 4.40
N ILE A 50 -2.33 1.46 4.23
CA ILE A 50 -3.09 1.42 2.98
C ILE A 50 -4.37 2.20 3.19
N TRP A 51 -4.53 3.26 2.40
CA TRP A 51 -5.70 4.11 2.36
C TRP A 51 -6.53 3.76 1.14
N ILE A 52 -7.84 3.72 1.32
CA ILE A 52 -8.81 3.42 0.26
C ILE A 52 -9.74 4.61 0.11
N GLU A 53 -10.27 4.78 -1.09
CA GLU A 53 -11.19 5.87 -1.41
C GLU A 53 -12.50 5.33 -1.99
N LYS A 54 -13.56 6.07 -1.75
CA LYS A 54 -14.83 5.97 -2.46
C LYS A 54 -15.44 7.37 -2.55
N GLU A 55 -15.82 7.77 -3.76
CA GLU A 55 -16.37 9.10 -4.03
C GLU A 55 -15.43 10.21 -3.53
N ASN A 56 -15.81 10.94 -2.48
CA ASN A 56 -15.02 12.03 -1.89
C ASN A 56 -14.46 11.68 -0.50
N GLU A 57 -14.48 10.40 -0.11
CA GLU A 57 -14.01 9.95 1.20
C GLU A 57 -12.75 9.09 1.07
N VAL A 58 -11.74 9.39 1.88
CA VAL A 58 -10.49 8.63 2.01
C VAL A 58 -10.39 8.11 3.44
N MET A 59 -10.16 6.80 3.60
CA MET A 59 -10.12 6.13 4.90
C MET A 59 -8.95 5.15 5.01
N LEU A 60 -8.40 5.01 6.22
CA LEU A 60 -7.38 4.01 6.52
C LEU A 60 -8.03 2.64 6.53
N TRP A 61 -7.59 1.74 5.65
CA TRP A 61 -8.14 0.39 5.56
C TRP A 61 -7.30 -0.64 6.31
N LYS A 62 -5.99 -0.56 6.16
CA LYS A 62 -5.05 -1.52 6.75
C LYS A 62 -3.78 -0.83 7.20
N GLU A 63 -3.20 -1.36 8.28
CA GLU A 63 -1.86 -1.03 8.75
C GLU A 63 -1.10 -2.33 9.04
N PHE A 64 0.09 -2.47 8.45
CA PHE A 64 0.99 -3.59 8.70
C PHE A 64 2.21 -3.08 9.45
N ASN A 65 2.50 -3.64 10.61
CA ASN A 65 3.67 -3.26 11.40
C ASN A 65 4.99 -3.70 10.73
N SER A 66 6.11 -3.21 11.25
CA SER A 66 7.45 -3.44 10.68
C SER A 66 7.99 -4.87 10.85
N SER A 67 7.28 -5.76 11.55
CA SER A 67 7.69 -7.16 11.74
C SER A 67 7.23 -8.07 10.59
N MET A 68 6.32 -7.59 9.75
CA MET A 68 5.80 -8.34 8.60
C MET A 68 6.79 -8.27 7.43
N PRO A 69 7.17 -9.40 6.81
CA PRO A 69 7.95 -9.39 5.58
C PRO A 69 7.19 -8.69 4.45
N VAL A 70 7.87 -7.75 3.78
CA VAL A 70 7.29 -6.94 2.71
C VAL A 70 8.24 -6.75 1.54
N SER A 71 7.70 -6.84 0.32
CA SER A 71 8.33 -6.32 -0.89
C SER A 71 7.60 -5.04 -1.32
N ILE A 72 8.35 -3.98 -1.67
CA ILE A 72 7.82 -2.67 -2.05
C ILE A 72 8.28 -2.33 -3.46
N GLU A 73 7.33 -2.03 -4.34
CA GLU A 73 7.57 -1.52 -5.69
C GLU A 73 7.23 -0.02 -5.70
N TYR A 74 8.18 0.82 -6.09
CA TYR A 74 7.99 2.27 -6.20
C TYR A 74 7.66 2.68 -7.63
N ASN A 75 6.88 3.76 -7.79
CA ASN A 75 6.79 4.47 -9.06
C ASN A 75 8.14 5.13 -9.33
N ILE A 76 8.73 4.79 -10.48
CA ILE A 76 9.99 5.38 -10.92
C ILE A 76 9.65 6.29 -12.09
N ASN A 77 9.51 7.58 -11.80
CA ASN A 77 9.39 8.62 -12.81
C ASN A 77 10.79 9.20 -13.02
N PHE A 78 11.35 9.03 -14.22
CA PHE A 78 12.63 9.61 -14.65
C PHE A 78 12.40 10.71 -15.67
#